data_AF-A0A5B7HHC4-F1
#
_entry.id   AF-A0A5B7HHC4-F1
#
_cell.length_a   1.000
_cell.length_b   1.000
_cell.length_c   1.000
_cell.angle_alpha   90.00
_cell.angle_beta   90.00
_cell.angle_gamma   90.00
#
_symmetry.space_group_name_H-M   'P 1'
#
loop_
_entity.id
_entity.type
_entity.pdbx_description
1 polymer ?
#
loop_
_entity_poly.entity_id
_entity_poly.type
_entity_poly.pdbx_seq_one_letter_code
_entity_poly.pdbx_strand_id
1 'polypeptide(L)'
;MASESVVAFSPTQKYVVSVGSQHDMIVNVWDWRGGVKVASNKFSSKVKAISFAENGSYFVTVGNRHVKFWYLEVARGCKVVSVHEVEAIVYSVWRTTQIETT
;
A
#
# COMPACT_ATOMS: atom_id res chain seq x y z
N MET A 1 7.35 -21.72 9.36
CA MET A 1 7.46 -20.29 9.00
C MET A 1 6.04 -19.78 8.79
N ALA A 2 5.54 -18.90 9.64
CA ALA A 2 4.17 -18.39 9.50
C ALA A 2 4.11 -17.44 8.31
N SER A 3 3.29 -17.77 7.30
CA SER A 3 2.90 -16.81 6.27
C SER A 3 1.90 -15.84 6.89
N GLU A 4 2.33 -14.63 7.18
CA GLU A 4 1.43 -13.59 7.68
C GLU A 4 0.65 -13.02 6.49
N SER A 5 -0.53 -13.58 6.24
CA SER A 5 -1.56 -12.98 5.39
C SER A 5 -2.30 -11.93 6.20
N VAL A 6 -2.37 -10.69 5.69
CA VAL A 6 -3.04 -9.58 6.36
C VAL A 6 -4.32 -9.24 5.60
N VAL A 7 -5.41 -9.08 6.36
CA VAL A 7 -6.69 -8.57 5.85
C VAL A 7 -7.13 -7.38 6.71
N ALA A 8 -7.64 -6.34 6.08
CA ALA A 8 -8.08 -5.14 6.78
C ALA A 8 -9.35 -4.57 6.11
N PHE A 9 -10.32 -4.19 6.93
CA PHE A 9 -11.54 -3.51 6.51
C PHE A 9 -11.32 -2.01 6.48
N SER A 10 -11.92 -1.34 5.49
CA SER A 10 -11.99 0.12 5.51
C SER A 10 -12.90 0.59 6.65
N PRO A 11 -12.62 1.74 7.30
CA PRO A 11 -13.50 2.32 8.33
C PRO A 11 -14.92 2.58 7.81
N THR A 12 -15.02 2.89 6.51
CA THR A 12 -16.29 3.10 5.79
C THR A 12 -17.06 1.83 5.49
N GLN A 13 -16.52 0.64 5.82
CA GLN A 13 -17.09 -0.67 5.47
C GLN A 13 -17.54 -0.73 4.01
N LYS A 14 -16.70 -0.27 3.10
CA LYS A 14 -16.95 -0.37 1.64
C LYS A 14 -15.89 -1.21 0.96
N TYR A 15 -14.66 -1.16 1.46
CA TYR A 15 -13.55 -1.87 0.87
C TYR A 15 -12.91 -2.84 1.85
N VAL A 16 -12.39 -3.92 1.31
CA VAL A 16 -11.54 -4.89 1.99
C VAL A 16 -10.21 -4.93 1.28
N VAL A 17 -9.13 -4.83 2.03
CA VAL A 17 -7.77 -5.00 1.50
C VAL A 17 -7.24 -6.33 1.99
N SER A 18 -6.71 -7.12 1.07
CA SER A 18 -6.06 -8.40 1.35
C SER A 18 -4.65 -8.39 0.80
N VAL A 19 -3.70 -8.88 1.58
CA VAL A 19 -2.30 -9.01 1.17
C VAL A 19 -1.92 -10.47 1.17
N GLY A 20 -1.50 -10.93 -0.02
CA GLY A 20 -1.07 -12.30 -0.24
C GLY A 20 0.25 -12.62 0.48
N SER A 21 0.55 -13.92 0.54
CA SER A 21 1.77 -14.44 1.17
C SER A 21 3.04 -13.93 0.46
N GLN A 22 4.21 -14.19 1.06
CA GLN A 22 5.52 -13.78 0.56
C GLN A 22 5.80 -14.20 -0.89
N HIS A 23 5.12 -15.23 -1.40
CA HIS A 23 5.29 -15.70 -2.78
C HIS A 23 4.46 -14.91 -3.79
N ASP A 24 3.28 -14.44 -3.39
CA ASP A 24 2.40 -13.68 -4.28
C ASP A 24 2.78 -12.19 -4.25
N MET A 25 3.05 -11.65 -3.05
CA MET A 25 3.33 -10.23 -2.79
C MET A 25 2.31 -9.31 -3.47
N ILE A 26 1.06 -9.75 -3.59
CA ILE A 26 -0.01 -8.98 -4.21
C ILE A 26 -0.89 -8.40 -3.12
N VAL A 27 -1.20 -7.11 -3.25
CA VAL A 27 -2.28 -6.46 -2.53
C VAL A 27 -3.47 -6.39 -3.46
N ASN A 28 -4.59 -6.91 -3.00
CA ASN A 28 -5.88 -6.78 -3.67
C ASN A 28 -6.79 -5.88 -2.84
N VAL A 29 -7.52 -5.02 -3.53
CA VAL A 29 -8.57 -4.19 -2.96
C VAL A 29 -9.89 -4.68 -3.54
N TRP A 30 -10.82 -4.98 -2.65
CA TRP A 30 -12.12 -5.55 -2.96
C TRP A 30 -13.22 -4.59 -2.54
N ASP A 31 -14.22 -4.41 -3.38
CA ASP A 31 -15.53 -3.98 -2.91
C ASP A 31 -16.24 -5.19 -2.31
N TRP A 32 -16.32 -5.24 -0.98
CA TRP A 32 -16.82 -6.43 -0.30
C TRP A 32 -18.33 -6.62 -0.48
N ARG A 33 -19.10 -5.53 -0.66
CA ARG A 33 -20.54 -5.62 -0.90
C ARG A 33 -20.83 -6.00 -2.34
N GLY A 34 -20.04 -5.48 -3.27
CA GLY A 34 -20.16 -5.82 -4.68
C GLY A 34 -19.54 -7.16 -5.05
N GLY A 35 -18.64 -7.71 -4.22
CA GLY A 35 -17.89 -8.92 -4.53
C GLY A 35 -16.89 -8.75 -5.67
N VAL A 36 -16.54 -7.50 -6.03
CA VAL A 36 -15.69 -7.19 -7.18
C VAL A 36 -14.32 -6.70 -6.72
N LYS A 37 -13.27 -7.20 -7.36
CA LYS A 37 -11.92 -6.68 -7.19
C LYS A 37 -11.80 -5.33 -7.89
N VAL A 38 -11.55 -4.27 -7.12
CA VAL A 38 -11.43 -2.90 -7.65
C VAL A 38 -10.00 -2.53 -8.01
N ALA A 39 -9.01 -3.13 -7.34
CA ALA A 39 -7.61 -2.94 -7.68
C ALA A 39 -6.75 -4.12 -7.25
N SER A 40 -5.62 -4.28 -7.92
CA SER A 40 -4.60 -5.28 -7.63
C SER A 40 -3.25 -4.69 -7.96
N ASN A 41 -2.29 -4.77 -7.04
CA ASN A 41 -0.92 -4.35 -7.32
C ASN A 41 0.08 -5.32 -6.68
N LYS A 42 1.18 -5.56 -7.37
CA LYS A 42 2.26 -6.41 -6.90
C LYS A 42 3.32 -5.54 -6.21
N PHE A 43 3.84 -6.04 -5.11
CA PHE A 43 4.94 -5.46 -4.36
C PHE A 43 6.24 -6.18 -4.67
N SER A 44 7.33 -5.42 -4.65
CA SER A 44 8.70 -5.92 -4.81
C SER A 44 9.28 -6.47 -3.50
N SER A 45 8.59 -6.29 -2.37
CA SER A 45 9.06 -6.74 -1.04
C SER A 45 7.89 -7.01 -0.08
N LYS A 46 8.17 -7.71 1.03
CA LYS A 46 7.17 -8.06 2.05
C LYS A 46 6.51 -6.80 2.64
N VAL A 47 5.19 -6.76 2.56
CA VAL A 47 4.36 -5.79 3.29
C VAL A 47 4.32 -6.22 4.76
N LYS A 48 4.61 -5.29 5.67
CA LYS A 48 4.63 -5.52 7.12
C LYS A 48 3.34 -5.06 7.80
N ALA A 49 2.76 -3.96 7.31
CA ALA A 49 1.56 -3.39 7.89
C ALA A 49 0.74 -2.62 6.86
N ILE A 50 -0.53 -2.44 7.20
CA ILE A 50 -1.52 -1.67 6.45
C ILE A 50 -2.24 -0.78 7.44
N SER A 51 -2.49 0.47 7.07
CA SER A 51 -3.32 1.37 7.86
C SER A 51 -4.26 2.13 6.94
N PHE A 52 -5.54 2.20 7.31
CA PHE A 52 -6.50 3.06 6.64
C PHE A 52 -6.47 4.46 7.23
N ALA A 53 -6.77 5.45 6.39
CA ALA A 53 -7.13 6.78 6.86
C ALA A 53 -8.51 6.71 7.54
N GLU A 54 -8.71 7.52 8.58
CA GLU A 54 -9.95 7.55 9.36
C GLU A 54 -11.17 7.93 8.49
N ASN A 55 -10.97 8.80 7.50
CA ASN A 55 -11.99 9.16 6.52
C ASN A 55 -12.27 8.06 5.47
N GLY A 56 -11.45 7.01 5.41
CA GLY A 56 -11.54 5.92 4.42
C GLY A 56 -11.25 6.32 2.98
N SER A 57 -10.75 7.53 2.73
CA SER A 57 -10.41 8.03 1.39
C SER A 57 -9.15 7.40 0.82
N TYR A 58 -8.25 6.94 1.68
CA TYR A 58 -7.02 6.28 1.28
C TYR A 58 -6.54 5.29 2.35
N PHE A 59 -5.56 4.47 1.98
CA PHE A 59 -4.82 3.63 2.91
C PHE A 59 -3.35 3.57 2.53
N VAL A 60 -2.51 3.17 3.47
CA VAL A 60 -1.06 3.06 3.27
C VAL A 60 -0.63 1.64 3.54
N THR A 61 0.25 1.13 2.68
CA THR A 61 0.95 -0.14 2.87
C THR A 61 2.42 0.14 3.07
N VAL A 62 3.00 -0.42 4.13
CA VAL A 62 4.41 -0.23 4.47
C VAL A 62 5.15 -1.56 4.49
N GLY A 63 6.36 -1.55 3.94
CA GLY A 63 7.28 -2.69 3.95
C GLY A 63 8.71 -2.23 4.18
N ASN A 64 9.67 -3.15 4.02
CA ASN A 64 11.09 -2.84 4.28
C ASN A 64 11.71 -1.83 3.30
N ARG A 65 11.19 -1.75 2.07
CA ARG A 65 11.78 -0.94 0.99
C ARG A 65 10.77 -0.04 0.27
N HIS A 66 9.52 -0.02 0.73
CA HIS A 66 8.46 0.71 0.06
C HIS A 66 7.47 1.25 1.08
N VAL A 67 6.90 2.40 0.72
CA VAL A 67 5.67 2.92 1.29
C VAL A 67 4.78 3.27 0.10
N LYS A 68 3.61 2.61 0.00
CA LYS A 68 2.62 2.94 -1.04
C LYS A 68 1.38 3.55 -0.43
N PHE A 69 0.95 4.65 -1.03
CA PHE A 69 -0.33 5.30 -0.77
C PHE A 69 -1.35 4.85 -1.81
N TRP A 70 -2.52 4.46 -1.32
CA TRP A 70 -3.61 3.97 -2.12
C TRP A 70 -4.80 4.90 -1.95
N TYR A 71 -5.04 5.74 -2.94
CA TYR A 71 -6.18 6.65 -2.96
C TYR A 71 -7.37 5.93 -3.55
N LEU A 72 -8.45 5.89 -2.78
CA LEU A 72 -9.73 5.31 -3.14
C LEU A 72 -10.64 6.45 -3.61
N GLU A 73 -10.43 6.95 -4.84
CA GLU A 73 -11.24 8.04 -5.36
C GLU A 73 -12.64 7.56 -5.73
N VAL A 74 -13.64 8.28 -5.24
CA VAL A 74 -15.04 8.18 -5.69
C VAL A 74 -15.29 9.30 -6.69
N ALA A 75 -14.71 9.22 -7.89
CA ALA A 75 -14.98 10.18 -8.94
C ALA A 75 -16.28 9.81 -9.67
N ARG A 76 -17.39 10.46 -9.30
CA ARG A 76 -18.68 10.49 -10.04
C ARG A 76 -19.19 9.12 -10.54
N GLY A 77 -19.06 8.07 -9.74
CA GLY A 77 -19.56 6.72 -10.05
C GLY A 77 -18.52 5.75 -10.63
N CYS A 78 -17.36 6.23 -11.09
CA CYS A 78 -16.21 5.38 -11.39
C CYS A 78 -15.36 5.18 -10.13
N LYS A 79 -15.07 3.92 -9.80
CA LYS A 79 -14.14 3.56 -8.73
C LYS A 79 -12.73 3.61 -9.33
N VAL A 80 -11.96 4.65 -9.00
CA VAL A 80 -10.57 4.77 -9.44
C VAL A 80 -9.68 4.58 -8.22
N VAL A 81 -8.75 3.63 -8.33
CA VAL A 81 -7.74 3.41 -7.30
C VAL A 81 -6.42 3.90 -7.85
N SER A 82 -5.93 5.01 -7.32
CA SER A 82 -4.64 5.58 -7.69
C SER A 82 -3.61 5.13 -6.66
N VAL A 83 -2.53 4.51 -7.13
CA VAL A 83 -1.45 4.02 -6.27
C VAL A 83 -0.22 4.88 -6.48
N HIS A 84 0.24 5.54 -5.43
CA HIS A 84 1.50 6.27 -5.42
C HIS A 84 2.52 5.47 -4.61
N GLU A 85 3.58 5.02 -5.26
CA GLU A 85 4.70 4.34 -4.62
C GLU A 85 5.85 5.30 -4.43
N VAL A 86 6.28 5.43 -3.17
CA VAL A 86 7.57 6.02 -2.87
C VAL A 86 8.51 4.84 -2.62
N GLU A 87 9.42 4.60 -3.57
CA GLU A 87 10.52 3.69 -3.33
C GLU A 87 11.40 4.30 -2.23
N ALA A 88 11.66 3.53 -1.17
CA ALA A 88 12.69 3.89 -0.21
C ALA A 88 14.04 3.61 -0.88
N ILE A 89 14.42 4.44 -1.85
CA ILE A 89 15.73 4.39 -2.48
C ILE A 89 16.73 4.93 -1.46
N VAL A 90 17.31 3.99 -0.72
CA VAL A 90 18.74 3.95 -0.39
C VAL A 90 19.25 4.98 0.63
N TYR A 91 19.59 4.46 1.82
CA TYR A 91 20.48 5.05 2.83
C TYR A 91 21.90 5.45 2.31
N SER A 92 22.21 5.35 1.02
CA SER A 92 23.55 5.61 0.47
C SER A 92 23.75 7.00 -0.13
N VAL A 93 22.71 7.81 -0.35
CA VAL A 93 22.87 9.16 -0.92
C VAL A 93 23.16 10.23 0.14
N TRP A 94 23.15 9.88 1.44
CA TRP A 94 23.47 10.82 2.52
C TRP A 94 24.92 10.73 3.03
N ARG A 95 25.78 9.88 2.43
CA ARG A 95 27.20 9.80 2.82
C ARG A 95 28.14 10.73 2.03
N THR A 96 27.67 11.48 1.04
CA THR A 96 28.55 12.26 0.15
C THR A 96 28.26 13.76 0.19
N THR A 97 28.24 14.32 1.39
CA THR A 97 28.70 15.71 1.55
C THR A 97 29.52 15.77 2.83
N GLN A 98 30.74 15.20 2.76
CA GLN A 98 31.81 15.62 3.66
C GLN A 98 32.27 17.00 3.20
N ILE A 99 32.50 17.82 4.20
CA ILE A 99 32.78 19.25 4.15
C ILE A 99 34.23 19.43 3.70
N GLU A 100 34.51 20.38 2.81
CA GLU A 100 35.81 21.06 2.82
C GLU A 100 35.57 22.56 2.94
N THR A 101 35.95 23.06 4.11
CA THR A 101 36.03 24.47 4.48
C THR A 101 37.32 25.04 3.90
N THR A 102 37.29 26.24 3.33
CA THR A 102 38.43 27.16 3.34
C THR A 102 37.89 28.57 3.50
#